data_AF-A0A3B0JC12-F1
#
_entry.id   AF-A0A3B0JC12-F1
#
_cell.length_a   1.000
_cell.length_b   1.000
_cell.length_c   1.000
_cell.angle_alpha   90.00
_cell.angle_beta   90.00
_cell.angle_gamma   90.00
#
_symmetry.space_group_name_H-M   'P 1'
#
loop_
_entity.id
_entity.type
_entity.pdbx_description
1 polymer ?
#
loop_
_entity_poly.entity_id
_entity_poly.type
_entity_poly.pdbx_seq_one_letter_code
_entity_poly.pdbx_strand_id
1 'polypeptide(L)'
;MNTFNIGILSIIFTLLRAYSVAKNLWLNYMNKQSNYLKLLLILLPLPALAYDERASLEQYPTKDIVAYFQQAQQKGLTGIAQKCKSVYARLATPGEIIKTIIKGGGTEVISSAAEEGDWVVENICPATGNEQYWVEKAKFHQYYHDPVTVSSKLNYLRFIPTGKMMNYFIVPETESAFTFINSWGKKQLLRAGDIVIQPVSQPKSFYHVPKQSFFCTYNILVTAHKSSNNFASN
;
A
#
# COMPACT_ATOMS: atom_id res chain seq x y z
N MET A 1 68.68 57.71 -22.53
CA MET A 1 67.33 58.24 -22.21
C MET A 1 66.31 57.30 -22.83
N ASN A 2 65.53 56.58 -22.02
CA ASN A 2 64.48 55.67 -22.50
C ASN A 2 63.24 55.81 -21.61
N THR A 3 62.58 56.96 -21.70
CA THR A 3 61.34 57.30 -20.96
C THR A 3 60.08 56.72 -21.60
N PHE A 4 60.19 55.90 -22.64
CA PHE A 4 59.04 55.39 -23.41
C PHE A 4 58.36 54.14 -22.83
N ASN A 5 58.93 53.51 -21.80
CA ASN A 5 58.47 52.17 -21.37
C ASN A 5 57.53 52.14 -20.14
N ILE A 6 57.37 53.26 -19.42
CA ILE A 6 56.56 53.29 -18.18
C ILE A 6 55.08 53.56 -18.47
N GLY A 7 54.77 54.38 -19.48
CA GLY A 7 53.40 54.72 -19.84
C GLY A 7 52.58 53.54 -20.38
N ILE A 8 53.20 52.69 -21.21
CA ILE A 8 52.54 51.53 -21.82
C ILE A 8 52.21 50.47 -20.76
N LEU A 9 53.13 50.21 -19.82
CA LEU A 9 52.87 49.29 -18.70
C LEU A 9 51.72 49.78 -17.80
N SER A 10 51.65 51.08 -17.51
CA SER A 10 50.56 51.64 -16.70
C SER A 10 49.19 51.51 -17.37
N ILE A 11 49.12 51.66 -18.69
CA ILE A 11 47.87 51.49 -19.47
C ILE A 11 47.46 50.01 -19.50
N ILE A 12 48.41 49.09 -19.70
CA ILE A 12 48.15 47.65 -19.69
C ILE A 12 47.63 47.19 -18.32
N PHE A 13 48.24 47.64 -17.23
CA PHE A 13 47.78 47.33 -15.87
C PHE A 13 46.36 47.85 -15.60
N THR A 14 46.04 49.05 -16.09
CA THR A 14 44.70 49.64 -15.93
C THR A 14 43.64 48.86 -16.72
N LEU A 15 43.96 48.44 -17.96
CA LEU A 15 43.07 47.64 -18.80
C LEU A 15 42.85 46.23 -18.23
N LEU A 16 43.89 45.58 -17.70
CA LEU A 16 43.77 44.28 -17.03
C LEU A 16 42.90 44.36 -15.77
N ARG A 17 43.02 45.45 -14.99
CA ARG A 17 42.19 45.66 -13.81
C ARG A 17 40.73 45.91 -14.18
N ALA A 18 40.47 46.72 -15.22
CA ALA A 18 39.12 46.95 -15.74
C ALA A 18 38.49 45.64 -16.28
N TYR A 19 39.26 44.82 -17.00
CA TYR A 19 38.79 43.52 -17.49
C TYR A 19 38.48 42.56 -16.34
N SER A 20 39.32 42.49 -15.30
CA SER A 20 39.07 41.66 -14.13
C SER A 20 37.81 42.07 -13.38
N VAL A 21 37.56 43.38 -13.23
CA VAL A 21 36.35 43.90 -12.57
C VAL A 21 35.11 43.61 -13.41
N ALA A 22 35.16 43.83 -14.72
CA ALA A 22 34.06 43.52 -15.64
C ALA A 22 33.73 42.02 -15.66
N LYS A 23 34.74 41.14 -15.67
CA LYS A 23 34.57 39.69 -15.61
C LYS A 23 33.91 39.25 -14.30
N ASN A 24 34.32 39.80 -13.16
CA ASN A 24 33.71 39.49 -11.86
C ASN A 24 32.27 40.01 -11.76
N LEU A 25 31.98 41.18 -12.30
CA LEU A 25 30.60 41.71 -12.37
C LEU A 25 29.72 40.86 -13.29
N TRP A 26 30.24 40.41 -14.43
CA TRP A 26 29.51 39.53 -15.36
C TRP A 26 29.25 38.14 -14.75
N LEU A 27 30.25 37.54 -14.09
CA LEU A 27 30.08 36.26 -13.38
C LEU A 27 29.07 36.37 -12.22
N ASN A 28 29.10 37.47 -11.46
CA ASN A 28 28.10 37.73 -10.42
C ASN A 28 26.70 37.95 -11.00
N TYR A 29 26.59 38.66 -12.13
CA TYR A 29 25.31 38.84 -12.83
C TYR A 29 24.73 37.52 -13.33
N MET A 30 25.56 36.66 -13.93
CA MET A 30 25.15 35.33 -14.43
C MET A 30 24.80 34.37 -13.27
N ASN A 31 25.52 34.42 -12.15
CA ASN A 31 25.19 33.62 -10.97
C ASN A 31 23.87 34.08 -10.30
N LYS A 32 23.61 35.39 -10.30
CA LYS A 32 22.34 35.96 -9.80
C LYS A 32 21.16 35.57 -10.70
N GLN A 33 21.31 35.63 -12.03
CA GLN A 33 20.33 35.14 -13.01
C GLN A 33 20.03 33.64 -12.85
N SER A 34 21.06 32.81 -12.61
CA SER A 34 20.90 31.36 -12.36
C SER A 34 20.09 31.07 -11.08
N ASN A 35 20.28 31.88 -10.04
CA ASN A 35 19.51 31.74 -8.80
C ASN A 35 18.04 32.17 -8.97
N TYR A 36 17.73 33.19 -9.79
CA TYR A 36 16.33 33.53 -10.09
C TYR A 36 15.63 32.45 -10.94
N LEU A 37 16.34 31.82 -11.87
CA LEU A 37 15.78 30.71 -12.66
C LEU A 37 15.59 29.43 -11.82
N LYS A 38 16.43 29.20 -10.82
CA LYS A 38 16.24 28.13 -9.81
C LYS A 38 15.12 28.43 -8.82
N LEU A 39 14.86 29.71 -8.52
CA LEU A 39 13.78 30.12 -7.61
C LEU A 39 12.40 30.15 -8.30
N LEU A 40 12.34 30.37 -9.62
CA LEU A 40 11.07 30.38 -10.36
C LEU A 40 10.45 28.99 -10.55
N LEU A 41 11.22 27.91 -10.39
CA LEU A 41 10.75 26.53 -10.49
C LEU A 41 10.09 25.99 -9.19
N ILE A 42 10.09 26.78 -8.10
CA ILE A 42 9.59 26.36 -6.78
C ILE A 42 8.16 26.90 -6.50
N LEU A 43 7.59 27.71 -7.39
CA LEU A 43 6.30 28.39 -7.17
C LEU A 43 5.19 27.99 -8.14
N LEU A 44 5.33 26.89 -8.88
CA LEU A 44 4.16 26.25 -9.47
C LEU A 44 3.46 25.46 -8.36
N PRO A 45 2.27 25.85 -7.89
CA PRO A 45 1.42 24.92 -7.19
C PRO A 45 1.07 23.85 -8.22
N LEU A 46 1.82 22.74 -8.23
CA LEU A 46 1.25 21.50 -8.71
C LEU A 46 -0.05 21.37 -7.91
N PRO A 47 -1.24 21.41 -8.54
CA PRO A 47 -2.39 20.87 -7.85
C PRO A 47 -1.96 19.46 -7.51
N ALA A 48 -1.71 19.21 -6.23
CA ALA A 48 -1.70 17.85 -5.74
C ALA A 48 -3.06 17.35 -6.18
N LEU A 49 -3.08 16.55 -7.24
CA LEU A 49 -4.20 15.70 -7.54
C LEU A 49 -4.26 14.83 -6.29
N ALA A 50 -5.05 15.28 -5.31
CA ALA A 50 -5.59 14.43 -4.28
C ALA A 50 -6.37 13.42 -5.10
N TYR A 51 -5.70 12.32 -5.46
CA TYR A 51 -6.29 11.19 -6.12
C TYR A 51 -7.35 10.74 -5.13
N ASP A 52 -8.61 11.11 -5.39
CA ASP A 52 -9.71 10.70 -4.54
C ASP A 52 -9.84 9.20 -4.74
N GLU A 53 -9.22 8.46 -3.85
CA GLU A 53 -9.14 7.01 -3.89
C GLU A 53 -10.55 6.39 -3.85
N ARG A 54 -11.58 7.14 -3.41
CA ARG A 54 -13.00 6.72 -3.54
C ARG A 54 -13.54 6.87 -4.95
N ALA A 55 -13.20 7.94 -5.67
CA ALA A 55 -13.52 8.06 -7.09
C ALA A 55 -12.88 6.91 -7.91
N SER A 56 -11.79 6.33 -7.41
CA SER A 56 -11.12 5.19 -8.04
C SER A 56 -11.87 3.86 -7.95
N LEU A 57 -12.78 3.66 -6.99
CA LEU A 57 -13.50 2.38 -6.83
C LEU A 57 -14.83 2.36 -7.59
N GLU A 58 -15.44 3.51 -7.84
CA GLU A 58 -16.73 3.62 -8.55
C GLU A 58 -16.65 3.24 -10.03
N GLN A 59 -15.45 3.26 -10.63
CA GLN A 59 -15.25 2.83 -12.01
C GLN A 59 -15.43 1.31 -12.22
N TYR A 60 -15.38 0.51 -11.14
CA TYR A 60 -15.45 -0.95 -11.23
C TYR A 60 -16.87 -1.46 -10.95
N PRO A 61 -17.36 -2.46 -11.71
CA PRO A 61 -18.66 -3.05 -11.45
C PRO A 61 -18.70 -3.66 -10.05
N THR A 62 -19.82 -3.53 -9.35
CA THR A 62 -20.01 -4.17 -8.04
C THR A 62 -20.74 -5.50 -8.21
N LYS A 63 -20.20 -6.57 -7.62
CA LYS A 63 -20.82 -7.90 -7.59
C LYS A 63 -21.40 -8.23 -6.22
N ASP A 64 -22.47 -9.02 -6.23
CA ASP A 64 -22.91 -9.74 -5.04
C ASP A 64 -21.90 -10.86 -4.74
N ILE A 65 -21.08 -10.64 -3.71
CA ILE A 65 -20.04 -11.58 -3.31
C ILE A 65 -20.62 -12.90 -2.81
N VAL A 66 -21.83 -12.87 -2.24
CA VAL A 66 -22.48 -14.07 -1.70
C VAL A 66 -22.86 -14.99 -2.87
N ALA A 67 -23.56 -14.45 -3.87
CA ALA A 67 -23.95 -15.19 -5.07
C ALA A 67 -22.72 -15.66 -5.86
N TYR A 68 -21.70 -14.81 -6.00
CA TYR A 68 -20.47 -15.14 -6.71
C TYR A 68 -19.71 -16.30 -6.04
N PHE A 69 -19.57 -16.26 -4.71
CA PHE A 69 -18.91 -17.33 -3.97
C PHE A 69 -19.72 -18.63 -3.98
N GLN A 70 -21.05 -18.55 -3.86
CA GLN A 70 -21.94 -19.72 -3.98
C GLN A 70 -21.81 -20.39 -5.35
N GLN A 71 -21.72 -19.61 -6.42
CA GLN A 71 -21.50 -20.15 -7.76
C GLN A 71 -20.15 -20.87 -7.87
N ALA A 72 -19.09 -20.29 -7.28
CA ALA A 72 -17.78 -20.94 -7.23
C ALA A 72 -17.84 -22.27 -6.45
N GLN A 73 -18.55 -22.30 -5.32
CA GLN A 73 -18.72 -23.50 -4.51
C GLN A 73 -19.46 -24.61 -5.27
N GLN A 74 -20.56 -24.28 -5.97
CA GLN A 74 -21.32 -25.23 -6.80
C GLN A 74 -20.48 -25.84 -7.93
N LYS A 75 -19.49 -25.08 -8.44
CA LYS A 75 -18.53 -25.53 -9.45
C LYS A 75 -17.33 -26.28 -8.87
N GLY A 76 -17.27 -26.49 -7.55
CA GLY A 76 -16.13 -27.13 -6.88
C GLY A 76 -14.85 -26.28 -6.87
N LEU A 77 -14.95 -24.97 -7.10
CA LEU A 77 -13.80 -24.06 -7.22
C LEU A 77 -13.36 -23.47 -5.87
N THR A 78 -13.95 -23.93 -4.77
CA THR A 78 -13.62 -23.48 -3.41
C THR A 78 -12.75 -24.50 -2.69
N GLY A 79 -11.85 -24.03 -1.84
CA GLY A 79 -11.05 -24.87 -0.94
C GLY A 79 -11.24 -24.48 0.52
N ILE A 80 -10.48 -25.12 1.41
CA ILE A 80 -10.42 -24.81 2.84
C ILE A 80 -8.99 -24.42 3.19
N ALA A 81 -8.84 -23.31 3.91
CA ALA A 81 -7.57 -22.83 4.41
C ALA A 81 -7.68 -22.37 5.87
N GLN A 82 -6.54 -22.21 6.52
CA GLN A 82 -6.45 -21.82 7.91
C GLN A 82 -5.35 -20.79 8.09
N LYS A 83 -5.66 -19.66 8.74
CA LYS A 83 -4.62 -18.66 9.06
C LYS A 83 -3.66 -19.27 10.08
N CYS A 84 -2.39 -19.37 9.73
CA CYS A 84 -1.38 -20.09 10.51
C CYS A 84 -0.24 -19.19 10.99
N LYS A 85 0.07 -18.12 10.25
CA LYS A 85 1.24 -17.30 10.54
C LYS A 85 0.97 -16.33 11.68
N SER A 86 1.92 -16.25 12.61
CA SER A 86 1.90 -15.27 13.69
C SER A 86 1.80 -13.84 13.16
N VAL A 87 1.24 -12.97 14.00
CA VAL A 87 1.08 -11.55 13.75
C VAL A 87 1.76 -10.75 14.86
N TYR A 88 2.06 -9.49 14.58
CA TYR A 88 2.29 -8.52 15.64
C TYR A 88 0.99 -7.78 15.92
N ALA A 89 0.64 -7.57 17.18
CA ALA A 89 -0.49 -6.72 17.52
C ALA A 89 -0.18 -5.79 18.69
N ARG A 90 -0.88 -4.66 18.69
CA ARG A 90 -0.88 -3.68 19.78
C ARG A 90 -2.28 -3.14 19.98
N LEU A 91 -2.53 -2.52 21.13
CA LEU A 91 -3.71 -1.71 21.29
C LEU A 91 -3.67 -0.53 20.32
N ALA A 92 -4.82 -0.24 19.72
CA ALA A 92 -5.05 0.97 18.95
C ALA A 92 -5.14 2.17 19.89
N THR A 93 -4.67 3.32 19.42
CA THR A 93 -4.98 4.57 20.12
C THR A 93 -6.44 4.95 19.81
N PRO A 94 -7.27 5.33 20.80
CA PRO A 94 -8.62 5.81 20.51
C PRO A 94 -8.60 6.95 19.48
N GLY A 95 -9.45 6.87 18.47
CA GLY A 95 -9.46 7.80 17.34
C GLY A 95 -8.48 7.45 16.20
N GLU A 96 -7.61 6.46 16.36
CA GLU A 96 -6.66 6.04 15.33
C GLU A 96 -7.39 5.52 14.08
N ILE A 97 -6.96 5.98 12.91
CA ILE A 97 -7.45 5.51 11.62
C ILE A 97 -6.37 4.63 10.98
N ILE A 98 -6.68 3.35 10.83
CA ILE A 98 -5.76 2.37 10.25
C ILE A 98 -6.02 2.33 8.74
N LYS A 99 -4.97 2.60 7.96
CA LYS A 99 -4.96 2.39 6.52
C LYS A 99 -4.24 1.09 6.21
N THR A 100 -4.96 0.11 5.69
CA THR A 100 -4.36 -1.13 5.19
C THR A 100 -3.74 -0.84 3.83
N ILE A 101 -2.42 -0.94 3.74
CA ILE A 101 -1.65 -0.68 2.51
C ILE A 101 -0.98 -1.96 2.07
N ILE A 102 -1.23 -2.39 0.83
CA ILE A 102 -0.55 -3.53 0.22
C ILE A 102 0.59 -3.01 -0.65
N LYS A 103 1.80 -3.52 -0.44
CA LYS A 103 2.98 -3.17 -1.26
C LYS A 103 2.70 -3.48 -2.73
N GLY A 104 2.77 -2.45 -3.59
CA GLY A 104 2.46 -2.56 -5.02
C GLY A 104 0.96 -2.58 -5.37
N GLY A 105 0.07 -2.65 -4.37
CA GLY A 105 -1.40 -2.65 -4.54
C GLY A 105 -2.10 -1.36 -4.15
N GLY A 106 -1.45 -0.50 -3.35
CA GLY A 106 -2.03 0.77 -2.85
C GLY A 106 -2.80 0.60 -1.54
N THR A 107 -3.67 1.57 -1.20
CA THR A 107 -4.56 1.46 -0.04
C THR A 107 -5.69 0.51 -0.37
N GLU A 108 -5.91 -0.48 0.49
CA GLU A 108 -7.00 -1.44 0.33
C GLU A 108 -8.24 -1.03 1.11
N VAL A 109 -8.06 -0.67 2.38
CA VAL A 109 -9.14 -0.34 3.31
C VAL A 109 -8.69 0.78 4.23
N ILE A 110 -9.61 1.70 4.54
CA ILE A 110 -9.47 2.69 5.60
C ILE A 110 -10.49 2.35 6.68
N SER A 111 -10.02 2.09 7.90
CA SER A 111 -10.88 1.76 9.04
C SER A 111 -11.74 2.95 9.46
N SER A 112 -12.78 2.68 10.25
CA SER A 112 -13.37 3.70 11.11
C SER A 112 -12.36 4.11 12.21
N ALA A 113 -12.64 5.19 12.93
CA ALA A 113 -11.87 5.59 14.10
C ALA A 113 -11.91 4.46 15.15
N ALA A 114 -10.73 4.06 15.63
CA ALA A 114 -10.63 3.00 16.63
C ALA A 114 -11.23 3.44 17.97
N GLU A 115 -11.88 2.51 18.65
CA GLU A 115 -12.39 2.70 20.01
C GLU A 115 -11.38 2.20 21.05
N GLU A 116 -11.64 2.49 22.33
CA GLU A 116 -10.78 2.03 23.41
C GLU A 116 -10.77 0.50 23.51
N GLY A 117 -9.56 -0.07 23.47
CA GLY A 117 -9.32 -1.51 23.56
C GLY A 117 -9.38 -2.24 22.22
N ASP A 118 -9.61 -1.53 21.11
CA ASP A 118 -9.40 -2.08 19.78
C ASP A 118 -7.92 -2.37 19.53
N TRP A 119 -7.65 -3.19 18.51
CA TRP A 119 -6.32 -3.67 18.20
C TRP A 119 -5.89 -3.25 16.79
N VAL A 120 -4.62 -2.88 16.66
CA VAL A 120 -3.91 -2.83 15.38
C VAL A 120 -3.12 -4.10 15.24
N VAL A 121 -3.40 -4.85 14.18
CA VAL A 121 -2.75 -6.12 13.90
C VAL A 121 -1.97 -6.00 12.60
N GLU A 122 -0.74 -6.49 12.61
CA GLU A 122 0.20 -6.46 11.50
C GLU A 122 0.53 -7.89 11.07
N ASN A 123 0.28 -8.20 9.80
CA ASN A 123 0.72 -9.47 9.22
C ASN A 123 2.25 -9.50 9.15
N ILE A 124 2.86 -10.65 9.45
CA ILE A 124 4.28 -10.87 9.22
C ILE A 124 4.45 -11.40 7.80
N CYS A 125 4.38 -10.52 6.80
CA CYS A 125 4.62 -10.83 5.40
C CYS A 125 5.38 -9.71 4.67
N PRO A 126 6.73 -9.74 4.65
CA PRO A 126 7.52 -8.66 4.05
C PRO A 126 7.27 -8.46 2.55
N ALA A 127 6.87 -9.52 1.86
CA ALA A 127 6.59 -9.49 0.44
C ALA A 127 5.44 -8.51 0.09
N THR A 128 4.49 -8.35 1.00
CA THR A 128 3.31 -7.50 0.81
C THR A 128 3.32 -6.25 1.68
N GLY A 129 4.42 -6.02 2.41
CA GLY A 129 4.65 -4.80 3.19
C GLY A 129 4.24 -4.89 4.67
N ASN A 130 3.94 -6.09 5.19
CA ASN A 130 3.46 -6.31 6.56
C ASN A 130 2.23 -5.45 6.87
N GLU A 131 1.11 -5.77 6.22
CA GLU A 131 -0.03 -4.87 6.20
C GLU A 131 -0.72 -4.85 7.56
N GLN A 132 -1.21 -3.66 7.93
CA GLN A 132 -1.90 -3.44 9.19
C GLN A 132 -3.40 -3.39 8.99
N TYR A 133 -4.13 -3.92 9.95
CA TYR A 133 -5.58 -3.92 9.97
C TYR A 133 -6.11 -3.69 11.37
N TRP A 134 -7.27 -3.07 11.43
CA TRP A 134 -8.02 -2.83 12.65
C TRP A 134 -8.84 -4.05 13.02
N VAL A 135 -8.87 -4.38 14.31
CA VAL A 135 -9.69 -5.46 14.87
C VAL A 135 -10.39 -4.96 16.11
N GLU A 136 -11.72 -5.08 16.14
CA GLU A 136 -12.54 -4.75 17.29
C GLU A 136 -12.11 -5.54 18.54
N LYS A 137 -12.11 -4.88 19.70
CA LYS A 137 -11.84 -5.48 21.01
C LYS A 137 -12.53 -6.83 21.22
N ALA A 138 -13.85 -6.88 20.95
CA ALA A 138 -14.68 -8.06 21.18
C ALA A 138 -14.33 -9.26 20.27
N LYS A 139 -13.64 -9.01 19.15
CA LYS A 139 -13.29 -10.02 18.15
C LYS A 139 -11.84 -10.48 18.27
N PHE A 140 -10.94 -9.70 18.87
CA PHE A 140 -9.52 -9.99 18.88
C PHE A 140 -9.18 -11.39 19.42
N HIS A 141 -9.65 -11.72 20.62
CA HIS A 141 -9.42 -13.04 21.24
C HIS A 141 -10.16 -14.21 20.55
N GLN A 142 -11.09 -13.90 19.65
CA GLN A 142 -11.69 -14.94 18.81
C GLN A 142 -10.78 -15.31 17.63
N TYR A 143 -9.86 -14.42 17.25
CA TYR A 143 -8.94 -14.61 16.13
C TYR A 143 -7.53 -14.98 16.57
N TYR A 144 -7.13 -14.63 17.79
CA TYR A 144 -5.77 -14.83 18.29
C TYR A 144 -5.78 -15.40 19.70
N HIS A 145 -4.87 -16.34 19.96
CA HIS A 145 -4.51 -16.79 21.31
C HIS A 145 -3.70 -15.73 22.04
N ASP A 146 -3.50 -15.90 23.34
CA ASP A 146 -2.62 -15.04 24.15
C ASP A 146 -1.20 -14.93 23.56
N PRO A 147 -0.51 -13.81 23.83
CA PRO A 147 0.77 -13.54 23.20
C PRO A 147 1.81 -14.55 23.65
N VAL A 148 2.53 -15.12 22.69
CA VAL A 148 3.52 -16.18 22.96
C VAL A 148 4.89 -15.63 23.36
N THR A 149 5.19 -14.38 23.00
CA THR A 149 6.45 -13.71 23.32
C THR A 149 6.26 -12.19 23.33
N VAL A 150 7.08 -11.49 24.11
CA VAL A 150 7.32 -10.05 23.93
C VAL A 150 7.97 -9.85 22.55
N SER A 151 7.39 -8.97 21.72
CA SER A 151 7.96 -8.69 20.40
C SER A 151 9.25 -7.89 20.54
N SER A 152 10.19 -8.07 19.61
CA SER A 152 11.31 -7.14 19.43
C SER A 152 10.88 -5.80 18.86
N LYS A 153 9.62 -5.69 18.39
CA LYS A 153 9.02 -4.45 17.91
C LYS A 153 8.37 -3.69 19.08
N LEU A 154 8.86 -2.49 19.35
CA LEU A 154 8.38 -1.63 20.44
C LEU A 154 6.86 -1.49 20.40
N ASN A 155 6.21 -1.69 21.55
CA ASN A 155 4.75 -1.62 21.77
C ASN A 155 3.91 -2.68 21.06
N TYR A 156 4.52 -3.67 20.40
CA TYR A 156 3.81 -4.81 19.84
C TYR A 156 4.09 -6.08 20.66
N LEU A 157 3.14 -7.00 20.66
CA LEU A 157 3.33 -8.37 21.12
C LEU A 157 3.10 -9.32 19.95
N ARG A 158 3.68 -10.53 20.02
CA ARG A 158 3.47 -11.57 19.00
C ARG A 158 2.32 -12.47 19.40
N PHE A 159 1.35 -12.61 18.50
CA PHE A 159 0.17 -13.44 18.70
C PHE A 159 0.10 -14.57 17.67
N ILE A 160 -0.51 -15.69 18.05
CA ILE A 160 -0.76 -16.84 17.18
C ILE A 160 -2.25 -16.85 16.79
N PRO A 161 -2.60 -16.93 15.50
CA PRO A 161 -3.99 -17.08 15.10
C PRO A 161 -4.61 -18.34 15.70
N THR A 162 -5.90 -18.29 16.05
CA THR A 162 -6.66 -19.46 16.52
C THR A 162 -6.84 -20.54 15.47
N GLY A 163 -6.47 -20.25 14.21
CA GLY A 163 -6.62 -21.19 13.12
C GLY A 163 -8.08 -21.45 12.78
N LYS A 164 -8.92 -20.43 12.75
CA LYS A 164 -10.29 -20.59 12.21
C LYS A 164 -10.23 -21.06 10.76
N MET A 165 -11.06 -22.05 10.44
CA MET A 165 -11.23 -22.55 9.09
C MET A 165 -11.93 -21.51 8.23
N MET A 166 -11.36 -21.28 7.05
CA MET A 166 -11.88 -20.38 6.03
C MET A 166 -12.17 -21.20 4.78
N ASN A 167 -13.39 -21.10 4.26
CA ASN A 167 -13.60 -21.38 2.85
C ASN A 167 -12.84 -20.30 2.06
N TYR A 168 -12.20 -20.68 0.97
CA TYR A 168 -11.53 -19.72 0.10
C TYR A 168 -11.83 -19.99 -1.37
N PHE A 169 -11.82 -18.91 -2.14
CA PHE A 169 -11.97 -18.90 -3.59
C PHE A 169 -10.90 -17.99 -4.19
N ILE A 170 -10.24 -18.46 -5.26
CA ILE A 170 -9.30 -17.66 -6.02
C ILE A 170 -10.06 -17.04 -7.20
N VAL A 171 -10.05 -15.71 -7.30
CA VAL A 171 -10.66 -15.01 -8.42
C VAL A 171 -9.99 -15.46 -9.73
N PRO A 172 -10.74 -15.91 -10.75
CA PRO A 172 -10.16 -16.46 -11.97
C PRO A 172 -9.29 -15.44 -12.70
N GLU A 173 -8.23 -15.91 -13.37
CA GLU A 173 -7.31 -15.04 -14.13
C GLU A 173 -8.00 -14.32 -15.31
N THR A 174 -9.15 -14.83 -15.77
CA THR A 174 -9.98 -14.23 -16.84
C THR A 174 -10.98 -13.20 -16.32
N GLU A 175 -11.10 -13.02 -15.00
CA GLU A 175 -12.07 -12.12 -14.40
C GLU A 175 -11.53 -10.68 -14.40
N SER A 176 -12.29 -9.76 -14.99
CA SER A 176 -12.01 -8.33 -14.89
C SER A 176 -12.14 -7.86 -13.44
N ALA A 177 -11.35 -6.86 -13.04
CA ALA A 177 -11.43 -6.31 -11.69
C ALA A 177 -12.84 -5.81 -11.38
N PHE A 178 -13.31 -6.09 -10.16
CA PHE A 178 -14.66 -5.75 -9.69
C PHE A 178 -14.62 -5.39 -8.21
N THR A 179 -15.67 -4.73 -7.75
CA THR A 179 -15.82 -4.41 -6.33
C THR A 179 -16.88 -5.27 -5.66
N PHE A 180 -16.81 -5.37 -4.35
CA PHE A 180 -17.89 -5.91 -3.53
C PHE A 180 -17.95 -5.15 -2.21
N ILE A 181 -19.09 -5.28 -1.51
CA ILE A 181 -19.25 -4.77 -0.16
C ILE A 181 -18.94 -5.89 0.83
N ASN A 182 -17.92 -5.69 1.66
CA ASN A 182 -17.58 -6.66 2.69
C ASN A 182 -18.56 -6.59 3.87
N SER A 183 -18.37 -7.48 4.83
CA SER A 183 -19.28 -7.63 5.97
C SER A 183 -19.28 -6.46 6.95
N TRP A 184 -18.40 -5.48 6.77
CA TRP A 184 -18.37 -4.22 7.51
C TRP A 184 -18.95 -3.05 6.70
N GLY A 185 -19.56 -3.32 5.56
CA GLY A 185 -20.12 -2.29 4.69
C GLY A 185 -19.05 -1.50 3.91
N LYS A 186 -17.81 -1.97 3.84
CA LYS A 186 -16.73 -1.30 3.10
C LYS A 186 -16.61 -1.90 1.69
N LYS A 187 -16.51 -1.03 0.69
CA LYS A 187 -16.25 -1.40 -0.69
C LYS A 187 -14.78 -1.79 -0.84
N GLN A 188 -14.52 -2.97 -1.39
CA GLN A 188 -13.18 -3.49 -1.67
C GLN A 188 -13.05 -3.86 -3.15
N LEU A 189 -11.85 -3.69 -3.71
CA LEU A 189 -11.50 -4.08 -5.06
C LEU A 189 -10.91 -5.49 -5.08
N LEU A 190 -11.48 -6.37 -5.89
CA LEU A 190 -10.95 -7.70 -6.19
C LEU A 190 -10.38 -7.70 -7.61
N ARG A 191 -9.20 -8.26 -7.78
CA ARG A 191 -8.55 -8.48 -9.07
C ARG A 191 -8.40 -9.97 -9.33
N ALA A 192 -8.12 -10.30 -10.59
CA ALA A 192 -7.67 -11.63 -10.99
C ALA A 192 -6.59 -12.16 -10.04
N GLY A 193 -6.77 -13.38 -9.54
CA GLY A 193 -5.85 -14.06 -8.64
C GLY A 193 -5.96 -13.69 -7.16
N ASP A 194 -6.70 -12.65 -6.79
CA ASP A 194 -6.98 -12.33 -5.38
C ASP A 194 -7.85 -13.41 -4.73
N ILE A 195 -7.85 -13.47 -3.41
CA ILE A 195 -8.59 -14.48 -2.64
C ILE A 195 -9.79 -13.83 -1.96
N VAL A 196 -10.94 -14.47 -2.12
CA VAL A 196 -12.10 -14.25 -1.27
C VAL A 196 -12.08 -15.33 -0.20
N ILE A 197 -12.10 -14.93 1.08
CA ILE A 197 -12.23 -15.84 2.21
C ILE A 197 -13.56 -15.65 2.93
N GLN A 198 -14.05 -16.73 3.52
CA GLN A 198 -15.28 -16.76 4.30
C GLN A 198 -15.07 -17.70 5.51
N PRO A 199 -15.21 -17.23 6.75
CA PRO A 199 -15.16 -18.12 7.90
C PRO A 199 -16.26 -19.18 7.80
N VAL A 200 -15.90 -20.46 7.99
CA VAL A 200 -16.87 -21.57 7.90
C VAL A 200 -18.03 -21.38 8.90
N SER A 201 -17.74 -20.80 10.06
CA SER A 201 -18.74 -20.51 11.09
C SER A 201 -19.63 -19.28 10.79
N GLN A 202 -19.33 -18.50 9.75
CA GLN A 202 -20.02 -17.25 9.42
C GLN A 202 -20.22 -17.13 7.89
N PRO A 203 -21.20 -17.86 7.32
CA PRO A 203 -21.36 -17.98 5.86
C PRO A 203 -21.82 -16.69 5.15
N LYS A 204 -22.12 -15.62 5.89
CA LYS A 204 -22.41 -14.29 5.34
C LYS A 204 -21.21 -13.33 5.47
N SER A 205 -20.12 -13.79 6.07
CA SER A 205 -18.93 -12.98 6.31
C SER A 205 -17.89 -13.19 5.22
N PHE A 206 -17.61 -12.18 4.39
CA PHE A 206 -16.67 -12.27 3.27
C PHE A 206 -15.60 -11.19 3.36
N TYR A 207 -14.36 -11.59 3.08
CA TYR A 207 -13.20 -10.70 3.13
C TYR A 207 -12.32 -10.94 1.90
N HIS A 208 -11.72 -9.86 1.43
CA HIS A 208 -10.64 -9.92 0.43
C HIS A 208 -9.30 -10.15 1.14
N VAL A 209 -8.46 -10.98 0.53
CA VAL A 209 -7.05 -11.14 0.86
C VAL A 209 -6.25 -11.15 -0.44
N PRO A 210 -5.23 -10.28 -0.60
CA PRO A 210 -4.37 -10.31 -1.78
C PRO A 210 -3.68 -11.65 -1.94
N LYS A 211 -3.44 -12.04 -3.21
CA LYS A 211 -2.81 -13.33 -3.57
C LYS A 211 -1.60 -13.69 -2.71
N GLN A 212 -0.63 -12.79 -2.68
CA GLN A 212 0.63 -13.03 -2.00
C GLN A 212 0.48 -13.06 -0.47
N SER A 213 -0.40 -12.23 0.09
CA SER A 213 -0.67 -12.21 1.54
C SER A 213 -1.35 -13.52 1.98
N PHE A 214 -2.26 -14.06 1.16
CA PHE A 214 -2.91 -15.34 1.43
C PHE A 214 -1.90 -16.49 1.52
N PHE A 215 -1.11 -16.71 0.46
CA PHE A 215 -0.12 -17.80 0.44
C PHE A 215 0.99 -17.63 1.48
N CYS A 216 1.21 -16.41 1.96
CA CYS A 216 2.18 -16.11 2.99
C CYS A 216 1.68 -16.40 4.41
N THR A 217 0.36 -16.35 4.64
CA THR A 217 -0.24 -16.34 5.99
C THR A 217 -1.22 -17.48 6.28
N TYR A 218 -1.61 -18.23 5.25
CA TYR A 218 -2.55 -19.34 5.36
C TYR A 218 -1.93 -20.68 4.95
N ASN A 219 -2.31 -21.73 5.65
CA ASN A 219 -2.13 -23.11 5.20
C ASN A 219 -3.37 -23.54 4.41
N ILE A 220 -3.17 -24.12 3.23
CA ILE A 220 -4.24 -24.74 2.45
C ILE A 220 -4.43 -26.18 2.94
N LEU A 221 -5.64 -26.50 3.37
CA LEU A 221 -6.00 -27.83 3.88
C LEU A 221 -6.76 -28.65 2.84
N VAL A 222 -7.61 -27.99 2.06
CA VAL A 222 -8.29 -28.57 0.90
C VAL A 222 -8.06 -27.62 -0.27
N THR A 223 -7.45 -28.12 -1.35
CA THR A 223 -7.17 -27.31 -2.53
C THR A 223 -8.43 -26.99 -3.30
N ALA A 224 -8.66 -25.71 -3.57
CA ALA A 224 -9.62 -25.29 -4.60
C ALA A 224 -9.24 -25.91 -5.96
N HIS A 225 -10.20 -26.51 -6.66
CA HIS A 225 -9.95 -26.96 -8.02
C HIS A 225 -9.73 -25.74 -8.92
N LYS A 226 -8.70 -25.78 -9.78
CA LYS A 226 -8.55 -24.77 -10.83
C LYS A 226 -9.71 -24.91 -11.80
N SER A 227 -10.35 -23.80 -12.15
CA SER A 227 -11.29 -23.78 -13.28
C SER A 227 -10.51 -24.19 -14.52
N SER A 228 -10.70 -25.43 -14.97
CA SER A 228 -10.18 -25.90 -16.25
C SER A 228 -11.00 -25.25 -17.34
N ASN A 229 -10.63 -24.03 -17.76
CA ASN A 229 -10.98 -23.58 -19.09
C ASN A 229 -10.10 -24.33 -20.10
N ASN A 230 -10.33 -25.64 -20.25
CA ASN A 230 -9.99 -26.37 -21.47
C ASN A 230 -11.21 -26.28 -22.38
N PHE A 231 -11.43 -25.10 -22.94
CA PHE A 231 -12.14 -24.98 -24.20
C PHE A 231 -11.11 -24.58 -25.27
N ALA A 232 -11.04 -25.43 -26.29
CA ALA A 232 -10.38 -25.30 -27.58
C ALA A 232 -8.87 -25.61 -27.65
N SER A 233 -8.58 -26.79 -28.22
CA SER A 233 -7.96 -26.82 -29.55
C SER A 233 -8.29 -28.15 -30.27
N ASN A 234 -9.19 -28.04 -31.25
CA ASN A 234 -9.48 -28.89 -32.43
C ASN A 234 -9.60 -30.40 -32.27
#